data_AF-A0A428RBY6-F1
#
_entry.id   AF-A0A428RBY6-F1
#
_cell.length_a   1.000
_cell.length_b   1.000
_cell.length_c   1.000
_cell.angle_alpha   90.00
_cell.angle_beta   90.00
_cell.angle_gamma   90.00
#
_symmetry.space_group_name_H-M   'P 1'
#
loop_
_entity.id
_entity.type
_entity.pdbx_description
1 polymer ?
#
loop_
_entity_poly.entity_id
_entity_poly.type
_entity_poly.pdbx_seq_one_letter_code
_entity_poly.pdbx_strand_id
1 'polypeptide(L)'
;YPGPKLAACTEFWFVRAWLSGHYHVVLSEMHKKYGDVVRIAPNELSFRSSAAYKDIYGHAAKGRPPFLKSKVFYNRGPSITHPDIVFTRDPESHRL
;
A
#
# COMPACT_ATOMS: atom_id res chain seq x y z
N TYR A 1 -12.83 5.49 6.49
CA TYR A 1 -11.91 6.48 5.91
C TYR A 1 -12.60 7.22 4.76
N PRO A 2 -12.38 8.55 4.64
CA PRO A 2 -12.96 9.38 3.59
C PRO A 2 -12.32 9.08 2.22
N GLY A 3 -13.04 9.38 1.15
CA GLY A 3 -12.58 9.18 -0.22
C GLY A 3 -13.71 9.23 -1.25
N PRO A 4 -13.40 9.02 -2.54
CA PRO A 4 -14.40 8.89 -3.58
C PRO A 4 -15.40 7.77 -3.27
N LYS A 5 -16.70 8.02 -3.43
CA LYS A 5 -17.75 7.01 -3.14
C LYS A 5 -17.55 5.73 -3.95
N LEU A 6 -17.17 5.85 -5.23
CA LEU A 6 -16.86 4.71 -6.09
C LEU A 6 -15.69 3.88 -5.55
N ALA A 7 -14.67 4.51 -4.97
CA ALA A 7 -13.55 3.82 -4.34
C ALA A 7 -13.96 3.04 -3.07
N ALA A 8 -15.11 3.34 -2.46
CA ALA A 8 -15.63 2.54 -1.35
C ALA A 8 -16.30 1.25 -1.82
N CYS A 9 -16.86 1.24 -3.03
CA CYS A 9 -17.64 0.12 -3.55
C CYS A 9 -16.85 -0.76 -4.50
N THR A 10 -15.98 -0.19 -5.35
CA THR A 10 -15.25 -0.92 -6.40
C THR A 10 -13.85 -0.37 -6.65
N GLU A 11 -13.00 -1.20 -7.25
CA GLU A 11 -11.65 -0.84 -7.74
C GLU A 11 -11.67 0.09 -8.96
N PHE A 12 -12.85 0.33 -9.56
CA PHE A 12 -12.97 1.06 -10.83
C PHE A 12 -12.42 2.49 -10.75
N TRP A 13 -12.62 3.15 -9.60
CA TRP A 13 -12.08 4.49 -9.40
C TRP A 13 -10.54 4.50 -9.49
N PHE A 14 -9.89 3.54 -8.84
CA PHE A 14 -8.44 3.38 -8.88
C PHE A 14 -7.96 3.10 -10.31
N VAL A 15 -8.57 2.12 -10.99
CA VAL A 15 -8.19 1.77 -12.38
C VAL A 15 -8.31 2.97 -13.31
N ARG A 16 -9.40 3.74 -13.22
CA ARG A 16 -9.57 4.96 -14.03
C ARG A 16 -8.50 6.01 -13.72
N ALA A 17 -8.18 6.23 -12.44
CA ALA A 17 -7.12 7.15 -12.06
C ALA A 17 -5.74 6.69 -12.54
N TRP A 18 -5.47 5.38 -12.49
CA TRP A 18 -4.24 4.77 -12.98
C TRP A 18 -4.09 4.91 -14.50
N LEU A 19 -5.13 4.55 -15.25
CA LEU A 19 -5.16 4.64 -16.72
C LEU A 19 -5.07 6.07 -17.24
N SER A 20 -5.37 7.08 -16.42
CA SER A 20 -5.18 8.48 -16.81
C SER A 20 -3.71 8.87 -17.01
N GLY A 21 -2.76 8.07 -16.52
CA GLY A 21 -1.32 8.40 -16.51
C GLY A 21 -0.91 9.41 -15.43
N HIS A 22 -1.89 10.07 -14.79
CA HIS A 22 -1.66 11.15 -13.83
C HIS A 22 -2.04 10.75 -12.40
N TYR A 23 -1.93 9.46 -12.06
CA TYR A 23 -2.36 8.90 -10.78
C TYR A 23 -1.80 9.66 -9.57
N HIS A 24 -0.53 10.04 -9.61
CA HIS A 24 0.13 10.81 -8.55
C HIS A 24 -0.49 12.20 -8.34
N VAL A 25 -0.91 12.88 -9.41
CA VAL A 25 -1.60 14.17 -9.35
C VAL A 25 -2.98 13.99 -8.72
N VAL A 26 -3.76 13.05 -9.24
CA VAL A 26 -5.10 12.71 -8.72
C VAL A 26 -5.02 12.39 -7.23
N LEU A 27 -4.04 11.57 -6.82
CA LEU A 27 -3.86 11.19 -5.43
C LEU A 27 -3.48 12.39 -4.54
N SER A 28 -2.62 13.28 -5.03
CA SER A 28 -2.28 14.54 -4.34
C SER A 28 -3.52 15.42 -4.12
N GLU A 29 -4.37 15.55 -5.15
CA GLU A 29 -5.64 16.28 -5.05
C GLU A 29 -6.60 15.63 -4.05
N MET A 30 -6.69 14.30 -4.04
CA MET A 30 -7.54 13.59 -3.08
C MET A 30 -7.05 13.81 -1.64
N HIS A 31 -5.74 13.79 -1.40
CA HIS A 31 -5.20 14.11 -0.08
C HIS A 31 -5.41 15.57 0.33
N LYS A 32 -5.38 16.52 -0.61
CA LYS A 32 -5.77 17.91 -0.35
C LYS A 32 -7.25 18.03 0.04
N LYS A 33 -8.12 17.19 -0.53
CA LYS A 33 -9.58 17.24 -0.32
C LYS A 33 -10.07 16.47 0.91
N TYR A 34 -9.52 15.28 1.16
CA TYR A 34 -10.02 14.34 2.16
C TYR A 34 -9.08 14.18 3.37
N GLY A 35 -7.87 14.74 3.31
CA GLY A 35 -6.89 14.72 4.39
C GLY A 35 -5.82 13.63 4.22
N ASP A 36 -5.14 13.31 5.33
CA ASP A 36 -3.94 12.48 5.31
C ASP A 36 -4.19 11.00 5.01
N VAL A 37 -5.43 10.53 5.14
CA VAL A 37 -5.83 9.15 4.85
C VAL A 37 -7.01 9.13 3.90
N VAL A 38 -6.82 8.51 2.74
CA VAL A 38 -7.82 8.48 1.65
C VAL A 38 -8.10 7.05 1.24
N ARG A 39 -9.37 6.69 1.13
CA ARG A 39 -9.79 5.44 0.50
C ARG A 39 -9.65 5.53 -1.02
N ILE A 40 -8.81 4.67 -1.59
CA ILE A 40 -8.58 4.59 -3.04
C ILE A 40 -9.23 3.34 -3.65
N ALA A 41 -9.52 2.33 -2.84
CA ALA A 41 -10.29 1.16 -3.23
C ALA A 41 -11.00 0.50 -2.02
N PRO A 42 -11.90 -0.49 -2.22
CA PRO A 42 -12.66 -1.12 -1.13
C PRO A 42 -11.77 -1.62 0.02
N ASN A 43 -10.60 -2.17 -0.30
CA ASN A 43 -9.65 -2.71 0.65
C ASN A 43 -8.31 -1.94 0.68
N GLU A 44 -8.24 -0.76 0.07
CA GLU A 44 -7.00 0.01 -0.04
C GLU A 44 -7.14 1.45 0.45
N LEU A 45 -6.15 1.87 1.24
CA LEU A 45 -6.02 3.20 1.79
C LEU A 45 -4.67 3.79 1.38
N SER A 46 -4.68 5.06 1.02
CA SER A 46 -3.48 5.86 0.79
C SER A 46 -3.22 6.76 1.99
N PHE A 47 -1.95 6.88 2.36
CA PHE A 47 -1.48 7.64 3.52
C PHE A 47 -0.44 8.68 3.10
N ARG A 48 -0.53 9.89 3.66
CA ARG A 48 0.39 11.01 3.37
C ARG A 48 1.31 11.39 4.56
N SER A 49 1.09 10.85 5.76
CA SER A 49 1.83 11.27 6.95
C SER A 49 3.18 10.54 7.13
N SER A 50 4.15 11.25 7.72
CA SER A 50 5.46 10.67 8.06
C SER A 50 5.38 9.60 9.15
N ALA A 51 4.42 9.73 10.07
CA ALA A 51 4.13 8.71 11.07
C ALA A 51 3.67 7.40 10.42
N ALA A 52 2.72 7.46 9.48
CA ALA A 52 2.25 6.28 8.76
C ALA A 52 3.38 5.60 7.97
N TYR A 53 4.30 6.38 7.39
CA TYR A 53 5.47 5.82 6.72
C TYR A 53 6.33 4.97 7.68
N LYS A 54 6.59 5.48 8.90
CA LYS A 54 7.34 4.74 9.92
C LYS A 54 6.57 3.52 10.41
N ASP A 55 5.26 3.61 10.58
CA ASP A 55 4.44 2.50 11.06
C ASP A 55 4.30 1.37 10.03
N ILE A 56 4.27 1.71 8.73
CA ILE A 56 4.08 0.75 7.63
C ILE A 56 5.42 0.14 7.17
N TYR A 57 6.45 0.98 7.01
CA TYR A 57 7.74 0.58 6.42
C TYR A 57 8.89 0.54 7.42
N GLY A 58 8.73 1.10 8.62
CA GLY A 58 9.76 1.06 9.65
C GLY A 58 9.97 -0.34 10.23
N HIS A 59 11.10 -0.52 10.91
CA HIS A 59 11.37 -1.76 11.63
C HIS A 59 10.34 -1.98 12.74
N ALA A 60 9.88 -3.21 12.86
CA ALA A 60 8.96 -3.58 13.93
C ALA A 60 9.60 -3.29 15.30
N ALA A 61 8.88 -2.55 16.15
CA ALA A 61 9.30 -2.32 17.52
C ALA A 61 9.38 -3.67 18.27
N LYS A 62 10.30 -3.76 19.25
CA LYS A 62 10.51 -4.98 20.05
C LYS A 62 9.18 -5.47 20.64
N GLY A 63 8.80 -6.70 20.32
CA GLY A 63 7.55 -7.32 20.81
C GLY A 63 6.31 -7.10 19.94
N ARG A 64 6.42 -6.45 18.77
CA ARG A 64 5.33 -6.39 17.78
C ARG A 64 5.69 -7.17 16.52
N PRO A 65 4.73 -7.89 15.89
CA PRO A 65 4.97 -8.51 14.60
C PRO A 65 5.19 -7.44 13.53
N PRO A 66 6.04 -7.70 12.51
CA PRO A 66 6.22 -6.78 11.40
C PRO A 66 4.95 -6.65 10.56
N PHE A 67 4.73 -5.46 9.99
CA PHE A 67 3.64 -5.25 9.04
C PHE A 67 4.00 -5.92 7.70
N LEU A 68 3.36 -7.06 7.43
CA LEU A 68 3.69 -7.87 6.26
C LEU A 68 3.25 -7.18 4.97
N LYS A 69 4.19 -7.07 4.03
CA LYS A 69 3.95 -6.61 2.66
C LYS A 69 2.88 -7.46 1.96
N SER A 70 2.06 -6.86 1.10
CA SER A 70 0.94 -7.53 0.44
C SER A 70 1.36 -8.71 -0.44
N LYS A 71 0.60 -9.82 -0.37
CA LYS A 71 0.73 -10.98 -1.28
C LYS A 71 0.63 -10.57 -2.75
N VAL A 72 -0.30 -9.67 -3.07
CA VAL A 72 -0.60 -9.28 -4.46
C VAL A 72 0.60 -8.65 -5.17
N PHE A 73 1.42 -7.89 -4.43
CA PHE A 73 2.60 -7.24 -4.98
C PHE A 73 3.87 -8.10 -4.90
N TYR A 74 4.02 -8.86 -3.81
CA TYR A 74 5.29 -9.52 -3.48
C TYR A 74 5.29 -11.03 -3.77
N ASN A 75 4.15 -11.65 -4.05
CA ASN A 75 4.09 -13.00 -4.63
C ASN A 75 3.85 -12.88 -6.15
N ARG A 76 4.77 -12.24 -6.88
CA ARG A 76 4.71 -12.12 -8.34
C ARG A 76 6.03 -12.55 -8.97
N GLY A 77 5.94 -13.24 -10.10
CA GLY A 77 7.11 -13.58 -10.91
C GLY A 77 7.99 -14.72 -10.34
N PRO A 78 9.25 -14.83 -10.79
CA PRO A 78 10.17 -15.92 -10.42
C PRO A 78 10.48 -15.99 -8.91
N SER A 79 10.32 -14.88 -8.20
CA SER A 79 10.56 -14.78 -6.76
C SER A 79 9.57 -15.57 -5.89
N ILE A 80 8.52 -16.13 -6.49
CA ILE A 80 7.61 -17.08 -5.83
C ILE A 80 8.33 -18.41 -5.55
N THR A 81 9.15 -18.87 -6.49
CA THR A 81 9.88 -20.15 -6.40
C THR A 81 11.23 -19.97 -5.72
N HIS A 82 11.86 -18.80 -5.91
CA HIS A 82 13.15 -18.45 -5.32
C HIS A 82 13.06 -17.07 -4.65
N PRO A 83 12.61 -16.99 -3.39
CA PRO A 83 12.53 -15.72 -2.68
C PRO A 83 13.93 -15.10 -2.53
N ASP A 84 14.09 -13.88 -3.05
CA ASP A 84 15.31 -13.08 -2.95
C ASP A 84 15.20 -12.03 -1.83
N ILE A 85 16.29 -11.30 -1.58
CA ILE A 85 16.35 -10.28 -0.52
C ILE A 85 15.29 -9.17 -0.67
N VAL A 86 14.76 -8.92 -1.86
CA VAL A 86 13.78 -7.86 -2.13
C VAL A 86 12.36 -8.36 -1.92
N PHE A 87 12.07 -9.61 -2.32
CA PHE A 87 10.72 -10.18 -2.32
C PHE A 87 10.43 -11.19 -1.20
N THR A 88 11.42 -11.57 -0.39
CA THR A 88 11.19 -12.42 0.80
C THR A 88 10.24 -11.73 1.78
N ARG A 89 9.11 -12.38 2.08
CA ARG A 89 8.08 -11.85 3.00
C ARG A 89 8.08 -12.53 4.37
N ASP A 90 8.65 -13.73 4.45
CA ASP A 90 8.73 -14.49 5.69
C ASP A 90 9.73 -13.81 6.65
N PRO A 91 9.31 -13.38 7.85
CA PRO A 91 10.18 -12.63 8.77
C PRO A 91 11.40 -13.40 9.25
N GLU A 92 11.33 -14.73 9.36
CA GLU A 92 12.48 -15.53 9.79
C GLU A 92 13.53 -15.62 8.67
N SER A 93 13.09 -15.92 7.44
CA SER A 93 13.95 -15.94 6.26
C SER A 93 14.57 -14.57 5.94
N HIS A 94 13.86 -13.46 6.23
CA HIS A 94 14.30 -12.09 5.95
C HIS A 94 15.28 -11.51 7.01
N ARG A 95 15.61 -12.25 8.08
CA ARG A 95 16.60 -11.82 9.09
C ARG A 95 18.03 -12.25 8.80
N LEU A 96 18.21 -13.24 7.91
CA LEU A 96 19.51 -13.79 7.49
C LEU A 96 20.20 -12.84 6.51
#